data_AF-A0A5C0ZU95-F1
#
_entry.id   AF-A0A5C0ZU95-F1
#
_cell.length_a   1.000
_cell.length_b   1.000
_cell.length_c   1.000
_cell.angle_alpha   90.00
_cell.angle_beta   90.00
_cell.angle_gamma   90.00
#
_symmetry.space_group_name_H-M   'P 1'
#
loop_
_entity.id
_entity.type
_entity.pdbx_description
1 polymer ?
#
loop_
_entity_poly.entity_id
_entity_poly.type
_entity_poly.pdbx_seq_one_letter_code
_entity_poly.pdbx_strand_id
1 'polypeptide(L)'
;MALKTLAITLLVFLVQLLQFSVPAQSQSSVNAGYWFLDSGLAASDINSTLFTHLFCAFADLDPNTKQVTISSSNNASFAQFTQTVRLKNPSVITLLSIGGGNSNDADFAAIASNSTSRKSFIDSSLKVAGRLVCYRSLA
;
A
#
# COMPACT_ATOMS: atom_id res chain seq x y z
N MET A 1 28.93 -20.30 43.92
CA MET A 1 27.69 -20.52 43.12
C MET A 1 26.72 -19.34 43.21
N ALA A 2 26.49 -18.76 44.39
CA ALA A 2 25.58 -17.62 44.59
C ALA A 2 25.84 -16.37 43.73
N LEU A 3 27.10 -15.97 43.53
CA LEU A 3 27.43 -14.77 42.74
C LEU A 3 27.04 -14.89 41.25
N LYS A 4 27.17 -16.10 40.68
CA LYS A 4 26.75 -16.36 39.30
C LYS A 4 25.23 -16.28 39.16
N THR A 5 24.50 -16.81 40.14
CA THR A 5 23.03 -16.72 40.18
C THR A 5 22.55 -15.28 40.33
N LEU A 6 23.23 -14.46 41.13
CA LEU A 6 22.93 -13.03 41.26
C LEU A 6 23.19 -12.25 39.95
N ALA A 7 24.30 -12.54 39.27
CA ALA A 7 24.61 -11.91 37.99
C ALA A 7 23.59 -12.27 36.90
N ILE A 8 23.15 -13.54 36.85
CA ILE A 8 22.14 -14.01 35.89
C ILE A 8 20.78 -13.35 36.17
N THR A 9 20.35 -13.28 37.44
CA THR A 9 19.08 -12.65 37.80
C THR A 9 19.07 -11.14 37.52
N LEU A 10 20.19 -10.45 37.76
CA LEU A 10 20.34 -9.04 37.41
C LEU A 10 20.32 -8.82 35.88
N LEU A 11 20.97 -9.70 35.11
CA LEU A 11 20.96 -9.63 33.65
C LEU A 11 19.55 -9.83 33.08
N VAL A 12 18.80 -10.82 33.61
CA VAL A 12 17.41 -11.07 33.19
C VAL A 12 16.53 -9.86 33.52
N PHE A 13 16.68 -9.28 34.71
CA PHE A 13 15.94 -8.08 35.11
C PHE A 13 16.26 -6.87 34.21
N LEU A 14 17.53 -6.67 33.85
CA LEU A 14 17.96 -5.62 32.93
C LEU A 14 17.37 -5.80 31.52
N VAL A 15 17.33 -7.05 31.02
CA VAL A 15 16.71 -7.38 29.73
C VAL A 15 15.21 -7.12 29.76
N GLN A 16 14.51 -7.46 30.86
CA GLN A 16 13.08 -7.15 31.00
C GLN A 16 12.82 -5.64 31.00
N LEU A 17 13.62 -4.85 31.72
CA LEU A 17 13.54 -3.38 31.71
C LEU A 17 13.74 -2.78 30.31
N LEU A 18 14.63 -3.37 29.50
CA LEU A 18 14.87 -2.97 28.10
C LEU A 18 13.68 -3.29 27.17
N GLN A 19 12.85 -4.29 27.49
CA GLN A 19 11.63 -4.57 26.70
C GLN A 19 10.48 -3.63 27.04
N PHE A 20 10.41 -3.12 28.28
CA PHE A 20 9.40 -2.14 28.70
C PHE A 20 9.67 -0.72 28.18
N SER A 21 10.88 -0.42 27.71
CA SER A 21 11.25 0.89 27.14
C SER A 21 11.05 0.99 25.64
N VAL A 22 10.59 -0.07 24.96
CA VAL A 22 10.11 0.04 23.57
C VAL A 22 8.80 0.84 23.63
N PRO A 23 8.74 2.05 23.06
CA PRO A 23 7.49 2.77 23.00
C PRO A 23 6.47 1.89 22.27
N ALA A 24 5.35 1.62 22.92
CA ALA A 24 4.21 1.03 22.23
C ALA A 24 3.94 1.90 21.01
N GLN A 25 4.12 1.34 19.81
CA GLN A 25 3.86 2.05 18.58
C GLN A 25 2.39 2.46 18.62
N SER A 26 2.14 3.75 18.88
CA SER A 26 0.80 4.33 18.84
C SER A 26 0.21 3.95 17.49
N GLN A 27 -0.88 3.18 17.49
CA GLN A 27 -1.64 2.93 16.26
C GLN A 27 -2.14 4.28 15.77
N SER A 28 -1.45 4.85 14.78
CA SER A 28 -1.95 6.04 14.11
C SER A 28 -3.26 5.67 13.43
N SER A 29 -4.30 6.48 13.66
CA SER A 29 -5.58 6.28 13.00
C SER A 29 -5.41 6.35 11.48
N VAL A 30 -5.98 5.37 10.77
CA VAL A 30 -6.03 5.39 9.32
C VAL A 30 -7.27 6.16 8.90
N ASN A 31 -7.10 7.38 8.41
CA ASN A 31 -8.16 8.10 7.71
C ASN A 31 -7.91 7.94 6.21
N ALA A 32 -8.78 7.18 5.54
CA ALA A 32 -8.56 6.80 4.16
C ALA A 32 -9.75 7.12 3.26
N GLY A 33 -9.45 7.40 1.99
CA GLY A 33 -10.44 7.63 0.94
C GLY A 33 -10.08 6.91 -0.35
N TYR A 34 -11.10 6.57 -1.13
CA TYR A 34 -10.96 6.04 -2.48
C TYR A 34 -11.17 7.15 -3.50
N TRP A 35 -10.36 7.13 -4.56
CA TRP A 35 -10.53 7.97 -5.73
C TRP A 35 -10.45 7.11 -7.00
N PHE A 36 -11.38 7.36 -7.91
CA PHE A 36 -11.42 6.74 -9.23
C PHE A 36 -11.89 7.77 -10.26
N LEU A 37 -11.50 7.60 -11.53
CA LEU A 37 -11.70 8.62 -12.56
C LEU A 37 -13.17 9.01 -12.75
N ASP A 38 -14.07 8.02 -12.69
CA ASP A 38 -15.51 8.21 -12.89
C ASP A 38 -16.23 8.80 -11.67
N SER A 39 -15.51 9.14 -10.59
CA SER A 39 -16.08 9.79 -9.40
C SER A 39 -16.58 11.22 -9.67
N GLY A 40 -16.20 11.81 -10.82
CA GLY A 40 -16.52 13.20 -11.17
C GLY A 40 -15.66 14.25 -10.43
N LEU A 41 -14.69 13.82 -9.61
CA LEU A 41 -13.76 14.68 -8.90
C LEU A 41 -12.36 14.56 -9.51
N ALA A 42 -11.74 15.68 -9.90
CA ALA A 42 -10.35 15.66 -10.33
C ALA A 42 -9.43 15.34 -9.14
N ALA A 43 -8.34 14.60 -9.38
CA ALA A 43 -7.39 14.26 -8.31
C ALA A 43 -6.77 15.51 -7.64
N SER A 44 -6.64 16.61 -8.40
CA SER A 44 -6.17 17.91 -7.91
C SER A 44 -7.13 18.55 -6.90
N ASP A 45 -8.41 18.20 -6.95
CA ASP A 45 -9.45 18.82 -6.14
C ASP A 45 -9.63 18.10 -4.79
N ILE A 46 -9.06 16.89 -4.64
CA ILE A 46 -9.03 16.16 -3.37
C ILE A 46 -8.36 17.02 -2.29
N ASN A 47 -9.01 17.19 -1.14
CA ASN A 47 -8.38 17.77 0.05
C ASN A 47 -7.61 16.67 0.81
N SER A 48 -6.39 16.37 0.35
CA SER A 48 -5.59 15.28 0.91
C SER A 48 -5.10 15.50 2.35
N THR A 49 -5.23 16.71 2.89
CA THR A 49 -4.90 17.02 4.30
C THR A 49 -5.83 16.30 5.30
N LEU A 50 -7.01 15.87 4.84
CA LEU A 50 -7.95 15.11 5.65
C LEU A 50 -7.55 13.64 5.80
N PHE A 51 -6.66 13.13 4.95
CA PHE A 51 -6.38 11.70 4.85
C PHE A 51 -4.94 11.38 5.24
N THR A 52 -4.75 10.23 5.89
CA THR A 52 -3.44 9.60 6.02
C THR A 52 -3.12 8.69 4.84
N HIS A 53 -4.15 8.09 4.23
CA HIS A 53 -4.02 7.19 3.08
C HIS A 53 -5.03 7.51 1.99
N LEU A 54 -4.63 7.40 0.72
CA LEU A 54 -5.53 7.54 -0.42
C LEU A 54 -5.36 6.36 -1.38
N PHE A 55 -6.47 5.74 -1.76
CA PHE A 55 -6.52 4.61 -2.67
C PHE A 55 -6.88 5.09 -4.08
N CYS A 56 -5.97 4.89 -5.03
CA CYS A 56 -6.21 5.08 -6.45
C CYS A 56 -6.87 3.81 -7.01
N ALA A 57 -8.08 3.94 -7.54
CA ALA A 57 -8.95 2.83 -7.88
C ALA A 57 -9.50 2.94 -9.32
N PHE A 58 -9.66 1.87 -10.09
CA PHE A 58 -9.10 0.53 -9.89
C PHE A 58 -8.13 0.19 -11.04
N ALA A 59 -7.08 -0.56 -10.71
CA ALA A 59 -6.35 -1.34 -11.70
C ALA A 59 -7.11 -2.63 -12.01
N ASP A 60 -6.92 -3.12 -13.23
CA ASP A 60 -7.67 -4.24 -13.80
C ASP A 60 -6.84 -5.53 -13.80
N LEU A 61 -7.51 -6.65 -14.09
CA LEU A 61 -6.88 -7.95 -14.30
C LEU A 61 -6.96 -8.34 -15.78
N ASP A 62 -5.85 -8.84 -16.32
CA ASP A 62 -5.88 -9.60 -17.56
C ASP A 62 -6.16 -11.07 -17.25
N PRO A 63 -7.33 -11.61 -17.65
CA PRO A 63 -7.71 -12.98 -17.34
C PRO A 63 -6.84 -14.02 -18.04
N ASN A 64 -6.14 -13.69 -19.13
CA ASN A 64 -5.28 -14.63 -19.84
C ASN A 64 -3.91 -14.71 -19.20
N THR A 65 -3.31 -13.55 -18.90
CA THR A 65 -1.94 -13.49 -18.37
C THR A 65 -1.87 -13.51 -16.85
N LYS A 66 -3.00 -13.32 -16.17
CA LYS A 66 -3.11 -13.18 -14.70
C LYS A 66 -2.32 -11.99 -14.16
N GLN A 67 -2.10 -10.98 -14.99
CA GLN A 67 -1.35 -9.78 -14.63
C GLN A 67 -2.28 -8.62 -14.27
N VAL A 68 -1.79 -7.75 -13.39
CA VAL A 68 -2.41 -6.45 -13.12
C VAL A 68 -2.10 -5.49 -14.24
N THR A 69 -3.12 -4.77 -14.69
CA THR A 69 -3.04 -3.78 -15.76
C THR A 69 -3.71 -2.48 -15.36
N ILE A 70 -3.39 -1.39 -16.07
CA ILE A 70 -4.15 -0.14 -15.97
C ILE A 70 -4.70 0.13 -17.36
N SER A 71 -6.00 0.36 -17.46
CA SER A 71 -6.65 0.74 -18.71
C SER A 71 -6.01 1.99 -19.32
N SER A 72 -6.07 2.12 -20.64
CA SER A 72 -5.51 3.28 -21.35
C SER A 72 -6.13 4.60 -20.89
N SER A 73 -7.43 4.61 -20.57
CA SER A 73 -8.14 5.78 -20.02
C SER A 73 -7.62 6.19 -18.64
N ASN A 74 -7.25 5.23 -17.79
CA ASN A 74 -6.77 5.51 -16.43
C ASN A 74 -5.27 5.81 -16.36
N ASN A 75 -4.48 5.37 -17.35
CA ASN A 75 -3.01 5.35 -17.28
C ASN A 75 -2.38 6.71 -16.94
N ALA A 76 -2.81 7.79 -17.61
CA ALA A 76 -2.26 9.12 -17.37
C ALA A 76 -2.60 9.65 -15.97
N SER A 77 -3.87 9.57 -15.57
CA SER A 77 -4.34 10.06 -14.29
C SER A 77 -3.74 9.27 -13.12
N PHE A 78 -3.61 7.95 -13.27
CA PHE A 78 -3.02 7.09 -12.24
C PHE A 78 -1.53 7.43 -12.05
N ALA A 79 -0.78 7.59 -13.15
CA ALA A 79 0.63 7.96 -13.09
C ALA A 79 0.87 9.29 -12.34
N GLN A 80 -0.07 10.23 -12.42
CA GLN A 80 0.04 11.55 -11.78
C GLN A 80 -0.60 11.62 -10.39
N PHE A 81 -1.39 10.60 -9.99
CA PHE A 81 -2.21 10.64 -8.78
C PHE A 81 -1.38 10.96 -7.52
N THR A 82 -0.33 10.18 -7.26
CA THR A 82 0.52 10.34 -6.07
C THR A 82 1.16 11.72 -6.00
N GLN A 83 1.71 12.21 -7.12
CA GLN A 83 2.31 13.54 -7.17
C GLN A 83 1.27 14.61 -6.88
N THR A 84 0.10 14.51 -7.51
CA THR A 84 -0.99 15.48 -7.41
C THR A 84 -1.51 15.62 -5.99
N VAL A 85 -1.86 14.51 -5.32
CA VAL A 85 -2.41 14.57 -3.96
C VAL A 85 -1.36 14.99 -2.92
N ARG A 86 -0.07 14.74 -3.19
CA ARG A 86 1.03 15.17 -2.32
C ARG A 86 1.34 16.66 -2.40
N LEU A 87 0.85 17.38 -3.41
CA LEU A 87 0.96 18.84 -3.45
C LEU A 87 0.28 19.51 -2.25
N LYS A 88 -0.85 18.96 -1.79
CA LYS A 88 -1.58 19.48 -0.62
C LYS A 88 -1.20 18.78 0.69
N ASN A 89 -0.79 17.51 0.63
CA ASN A 89 -0.35 16.75 1.80
C ASN A 89 0.89 15.89 1.47
N PRO A 90 2.11 16.41 1.68
CA PRO A 90 3.34 15.70 1.34
C PRO A 90 3.55 14.36 2.08
N SER A 91 2.89 14.14 3.22
CA SER A 91 3.00 12.92 4.02
C SER A 91 1.94 11.87 3.68
N VAL A 92 0.97 12.17 2.80
CA VAL A 92 -0.08 11.20 2.44
C VAL A 92 0.53 9.98 1.75
N ILE A 93 0.06 8.81 2.17
CA ILE A 93 0.42 7.51 1.59
C ILE A 93 -0.60 7.18 0.50
N THR A 94 -0.13 6.77 -0.67
CA THR A 94 -1.00 6.34 -1.76
C THR A 94 -0.87 4.84 -2.01
N LEU A 95 -2.00 4.19 -2.30
CA LEU A 95 -2.07 2.77 -2.63
C LEU A 95 -2.85 2.58 -3.94
N LEU A 96 -2.49 1.55 -4.69
CA LEU A 96 -3.26 1.10 -5.85
C LEU A 96 -4.27 0.05 -5.40
N SER A 97 -5.55 0.28 -5.70
CA SER A 97 -6.59 -0.74 -5.55
C SER A 97 -6.73 -1.51 -6.86
N ILE A 98 -6.85 -2.83 -6.78
CA ILE A 98 -7.00 -3.73 -7.93
C ILE A 98 -8.37 -4.40 -7.84
N GLY A 99 -9.12 -4.44 -8.94
CA GLY A 99 -10.44 -5.05 -9.01
C GLY A 99 -11.58 -4.05 -8.80
N GLY A 100 -12.40 -4.26 -7.78
CA GLY A 100 -13.60 -3.45 -7.49
C GLY A 100 -14.91 -4.23 -7.65
N GLY A 101 -16.04 -3.57 -7.39
CA GLY A 101 -17.35 -4.23 -7.35
C GLY A 101 -17.83 -4.80 -8.69
N ASN A 102 -17.28 -4.32 -9.81
CA ASN A 102 -17.62 -4.77 -11.16
C ASN A 102 -16.63 -5.82 -11.71
N SER A 103 -15.67 -6.27 -10.90
CA SER A 103 -14.70 -7.27 -11.35
C SER A 103 -15.27 -8.68 -11.37
N ASN A 104 -14.66 -9.53 -12.20
CA ASN A 104 -15.02 -10.94 -12.31
C ASN A 104 -14.34 -11.77 -11.21
N ASP A 105 -15.14 -12.38 -10.34
CA ASP A 105 -14.67 -13.19 -9.22
C ASP A 105 -13.95 -14.47 -9.66
N ALA A 106 -14.37 -15.07 -10.78
CA ALA A 106 -13.72 -16.24 -11.37
C ALA A 106 -12.27 -15.95 -11.79
N ASP A 107 -11.95 -14.72 -12.19
CA ASP A 107 -10.58 -14.34 -12.54
C ASP A 107 -9.68 -14.30 -11.31
N PHE A 108 -10.17 -13.75 -10.19
CA PHE A 108 -9.45 -13.78 -8.92
C PHE A 108 -9.30 -15.20 -8.37
N ALA A 109 -10.36 -16.03 -8.47
CA ALA A 109 -10.28 -17.44 -8.09
C ALA A 109 -9.23 -18.20 -8.92
N ALA A 110 -9.18 -17.94 -10.23
CA ALA A 110 -8.18 -18.52 -11.12
C ALA A 110 -6.75 -18.09 -10.75
N ILE A 111 -6.54 -16.82 -10.36
CA ILE A 111 -5.24 -16.33 -9.85
C ILE A 111 -4.86 -17.03 -8.54
N ALA A 112 -5.80 -17.19 -7.62
CA ALA A 112 -5.54 -17.80 -6.33
C ALA A 112 -5.22 -19.30 -6.43
N SER A 113 -5.74 -19.97 -7.47
CA SER A 113 -5.75 -21.44 -7.60
C SER A 113 -4.36 -22.10 -7.65
N ASN A 114 -3.32 -21.42 -8.13
CA ASN A 114 -1.98 -22.04 -8.27
C ASN A 114 -0.83 -21.03 -8.11
N SER A 115 0.35 -21.52 -7.78
CA SER A 115 1.52 -20.68 -7.49
C SER A 115 1.99 -19.85 -8.68
N THR A 116 1.94 -20.38 -9.90
CA THR A 116 2.38 -19.68 -11.12
C THR A 116 1.51 -18.46 -11.41
N SER A 117 0.20 -18.60 -11.32
CA SER A 117 -0.74 -17.49 -11.52
C SER A 117 -0.63 -16.44 -10.40
N ARG A 118 -0.50 -16.85 -9.14
CA ARG A 118 -0.19 -15.92 -8.03
C ARG A 118 1.11 -15.16 -8.25
N LYS A 119 2.16 -15.82 -8.76
CA LYS A 119 3.43 -15.16 -9.08
C LYS A 119 3.25 -14.09 -10.17
N SER A 120 2.54 -14.42 -11.26
CA SER A 120 2.24 -13.46 -12.34
C SER A 120 1.52 -12.22 -11.80
N PHE A 121 0.52 -12.43 -10.94
CA PHE A 121 -0.23 -11.36 -10.30
C PHE A 121 0.65 -10.51 -9.38
N ILE A 122 1.45 -11.11 -8.51
CA ILE A 122 2.33 -10.40 -7.57
C ILE A 122 3.38 -9.58 -8.32
N ASP A 123 4.10 -10.20 -9.27
CA ASP A 123 5.18 -9.56 -10.01
C ASP A 123 4.65 -8.35 -10.82
N SER A 124 3.50 -8.50 -11.47
CA SER A 124 2.86 -7.41 -12.22
C SER A 124 2.29 -6.32 -11.30
N SER A 125 1.70 -6.67 -10.16
CA SER A 125 1.22 -5.71 -9.15
C SER A 125 2.34 -4.79 -8.69
N LEU A 126 3.50 -5.35 -8.36
CA LEU A 126 4.69 -4.58 -7.93
C LEU A 126 5.20 -3.67 -9.05
N LYS A 127 5.24 -4.17 -10.29
CA LYS A 127 5.65 -3.39 -11.46
C LYS A 127 4.72 -2.19 -11.70
N VAL A 128 3.41 -2.39 -11.60
CA VAL A 128 2.43 -1.32 -11.81
C VAL A 128 2.47 -0.31 -10.67
N ALA A 129 2.47 -0.77 -9.41
CA ALA A 129 2.54 0.10 -8.24
C ALA A 129 3.82 0.96 -8.24
N GLY A 130 4.96 0.40 -8.66
CA GLY A 130 6.21 1.14 -8.79
C GLY A 130 6.10 2.36 -9.72
N ARG A 131 5.31 2.28 -10.79
CA ARG A 131 5.08 3.42 -11.71
C ARG A 131 4.33 4.58 -11.06
N LEU A 132 3.54 4.32 -10.03
CA LEU A 132 2.75 5.35 -9.33
C LEU A 132 3.56 6.11 -8.28
N VAL A 133 4.70 5.55 -7.84
CA VAL A 133 5.53 6.11 -6.76
C VAL A 133 6.83 6.72 -7.31
N CYS A 134 7.32 6.24 -8.46
CA CYS A 134 8.65 6.58 -8.98
C CYS A 134 8.74 7.86 -9.83
N TYR A 135 7.78 8.79 -9.72
CA TYR A 135 7.98 10.19 -10.17
C TYR A 135 8.60 11.04 -9.05
N ARG A 136 9.63 10.48 -8.39
CA ARG A 136 10.52 11.19 -7.47
C ARG A 136 11.91 11.13 -8.12
N SER A 137 12.43 12.31 -8.49
CA SER A 137 13.78 12.55 -9.03
C SER A 137 13.97 12.39 -10.55
N LEU A 138 13.44 13.33 -11.33
CA LEU A 138 14.11 13.88 -12.53
C LEU A 138 13.64 15.35 -12.70
N ALA A 139 14.19 16.24 -11.88
CA ALA A 139 14.27 17.68 -12.11
C ALA A 139 15.43 18.21 -11.26
#